data_AF-A0A8S0X5X5-F1
#
_entry.id   AF-A0A8S0X5X5-F1
#
_cell.length_a   1.000
_cell.length_b   1.000
_cell.length_c   1.000
_cell.angle_alpha   90.00
_cell.angle_beta   90.00
_cell.angle_gamma   90.00
#
_symmetry.space_group_name_H-M   'P 1'
#
loop_
_entity.id
_entity.type
_entity.pdbx_description
1 polymer ?
#
loop_
_entity_poly.entity_id
_entity_poly.type
_entity_poly.pdbx_seq_one_letter_code
_entity_poly.pdbx_strand_id
1 'polypeptide(L)'
;MFLNPDRGWKMVYGLSAMMSESVDLYDTTDGGKNWTKISVAGPTHTSATGSASLPAGTLPYGGIKNGLSFVNTSTGWITGYVPAVNYPWIFVTHDGGHTWVHQELPVPKNIAHYASMTFDLTPPAFFTSKDGILVERIADVPRGIAHPAYVFFFTQDGGRTWVDQPSSALELSFPASDPKRSGQSFSVTVNGITWHTVDHGYTWTK
;
A
#
# COMPACT_ATOMS: atom_id res chain seq x y z
N MET A 1 0.75 -13.52 -2.16
CA MET A 1 0.49 -13.57 -0.71
C MET A 1 -0.53 -14.65 -0.40
N PHE A 2 -0.50 -15.20 0.81
CA PHE A 2 -1.55 -16.07 1.34
C PHE A 2 -2.11 -15.45 2.61
N LEU A 3 -3.45 -15.38 2.72
CA LEU A 3 -4.13 -14.93 3.93
C LEU A 3 -4.22 -16.07 4.95
N ASN A 4 -4.37 -17.29 4.46
CA ASN A 4 -4.36 -18.55 5.21
C ASN A 4 -3.90 -19.69 4.27
N PRO A 5 -3.79 -20.94 4.72
CA PRO A 5 -3.29 -22.04 3.88
C PRO A 5 -4.05 -22.27 2.56
N ASP A 6 -5.33 -21.87 2.47
CA ASP A 6 -6.18 -22.13 1.31
C ASP A 6 -6.43 -20.88 0.44
N ARG A 7 -6.53 -19.70 1.06
CA ARG A 7 -6.86 -18.42 0.38
C ARG A 7 -5.62 -17.60 0.09
N GLY A 8 -5.41 -17.27 -1.18
CA GLY A 8 -4.26 -16.45 -1.59
C GLY A 8 -4.51 -15.64 -2.85
N TRP A 9 -3.60 -14.70 -3.11
CA TRP A 9 -3.56 -13.86 -4.31
C TRP A 9 -2.13 -13.77 -4.83
N LYS A 10 -1.98 -13.62 -6.15
CA LYS A 10 -0.68 -13.34 -6.76
C LYS A 10 -0.83 -12.36 -7.92
N MET A 11 0.17 -11.51 -8.09
CA MET A 11 0.34 -10.66 -9.26
C MET A 11 1.36 -11.32 -10.19
N VAL A 12 1.01 -11.40 -11.47
CA VAL A 12 1.93 -11.82 -12.54
C VAL A 12 2.21 -10.60 -13.39
N TYR A 13 3.44 -10.12 -13.31
CA TYR A 13 3.90 -8.93 -13.99
C TYR A 13 4.22 -9.22 -15.46
N GLY A 14 3.82 -8.29 -16.32
CA GLY A 14 4.04 -8.34 -17.77
C GLY A 14 4.95 -7.22 -18.26
N LEU A 15 4.66 -6.71 -19.45
CA LEU A 15 5.42 -5.61 -20.05
C LEU A 15 5.31 -4.34 -19.21
N SER A 16 6.44 -3.65 -19.07
CA SER A 16 6.52 -2.34 -18.43
C SER A 16 7.10 -1.34 -19.41
N ALA A 17 6.43 -0.19 -19.56
CA ALA A 17 6.87 0.89 -20.42
C ALA A 17 6.28 2.22 -19.94
N MET A 18 7.05 3.31 -20.04
CA MET A 18 6.58 4.68 -19.80
C MET A 18 5.74 4.84 -18.52
N MET A 19 6.28 4.42 -17.37
CA MET A 19 5.60 4.50 -16.06
C MET A 19 4.26 3.75 -15.98
N SER A 20 4.13 2.70 -16.78
CA SER A 20 2.99 1.79 -16.78
C SER A 20 3.48 0.36 -16.71
N GLU A 21 2.69 -0.49 -16.06
CA GLU A 21 3.04 -1.87 -15.79
C GLU A 21 1.83 -2.77 -15.99
N SER A 22 1.98 -3.75 -16.89
CA SER A 22 0.99 -4.81 -17.05
C SER A 22 1.03 -5.77 -15.87
N VAL A 23 -0.13 -6.11 -15.36
CA VAL A 23 -0.29 -7.05 -14.25
C VAL A 23 -1.54 -7.88 -14.46
N ASP A 24 -1.42 -9.19 -14.35
CA ASP A 24 -2.55 -10.08 -14.14
C ASP A 24 -2.65 -10.42 -12.65
N LEU A 25 -3.80 -10.14 -12.04
CA LEU A 25 -4.10 -10.54 -10.67
C LEU A 25 -4.90 -11.84 -10.67
N TYR A 26 -4.43 -12.79 -9.87
CA TYR A 26 -5.09 -14.08 -9.67
C TYR A 26 -5.44 -14.29 -8.19
N ASP A 27 -6.51 -15.02 -7.93
CA ASP A 27 -6.83 -15.59 -6.62
C ASP A 27 -6.79 -17.12 -6.64
N THR A 28 -6.69 -17.69 -5.45
CA THR A 28 -6.82 -19.12 -5.19
C THR A 28 -7.65 -19.37 -3.95
N THR A 29 -8.34 -20.51 -3.95
CA THR A 29 -9.23 -20.95 -2.88
C THR A 29 -8.85 -22.32 -2.31
N ASP A 30 -7.79 -22.93 -2.86
CA ASP A 30 -7.37 -24.31 -2.62
C ASP A 30 -5.87 -24.46 -2.35
N GLY A 31 -5.27 -23.42 -1.79
CA GLY A 31 -3.86 -23.40 -1.40
C GLY A 31 -2.91 -23.24 -2.58
N GLY A 32 -3.39 -22.64 -3.68
CA GLY A 32 -2.59 -22.38 -4.86
C GLY A 32 -2.50 -23.55 -5.84
N LYS A 33 -3.36 -24.57 -5.70
CA LYS A 33 -3.46 -25.67 -6.67
C LYS A 33 -4.10 -25.18 -7.97
N ASN A 34 -5.16 -24.37 -7.85
CA ASN A 34 -5.79 -23.68 -8.96
C ASN A 34 -5.76 -22.16 -8.74
N TRP A 35 -5.54 -21.43 -9.83
CA TRP A 35 -5.48 -19.96 -9.83
C TRP A 35 -6.44 -19.40 -10.88
N THR A 36 -7.35 -18.53 -10.47
CA THR A 36 -8.30 -17.86 -11.37
C THR A 36 -7.86 -16.43 -11.58
N LYS A 37 -7.80 -15.97 -12.84
CA LYS A 37 -7.52 -14.55 -13.13
C LYS A 37 -8.76 -13.72 -12.77
N ILE A 38 -8.59 -12.71 -11.92
CA ILE A 38 -9.70 -11.89 -11.40
C ILE A 38 -9.64 -10.42 -11.82
N SER A 39 -8.45 -9.91 -12.14
CA SER A 39 -8.26 -8.55 -12.67
C SER A 39 -7.04 -8.45 -13.56
N VAL A 40 -7.03 -7.49 -14.49
CA VAL A 40 -5.93 -7.26 -15.43
C VAL A 40 -5.62 -5.77 -15.63
N ALA A 41 -4.34 -5.42 -15.68
CA ALA A 41 -3.80 -4.15 -16.13
C ALA A 41 -3.04 -4.35 -17.45
N GLY A 42 -3.40 -3.61 -18.50
CA GLY A 42 -2.78 -3.73 -19.82
C GLY A 42 -2.97 -2.47 -20.67
N PRO A 43 -2.32 -2.36 -21.84
CA PRO A 43 -2.28 -1.14 -22.64
C PRO A 43 -3.64 -0.59 -23.08
N THR A 44 -4.66 -1.44 -23.10
CA THR A 44 -6.06 -1.10 -23.43
C THR A 44 -6.87 -0.65 -22.22
N HIS A 45 -6.34 -0.76 -21.00
CA HIS A 45 -7.00 -0.38 -19.76
C HIS A 45 -6.59 1.03 -19.33
N THR A 46 -7.49 1.70 -18.61
CA THR A 46 -7.32 3.10 -18.22
C THR A 46 -6.13 3.28 -17.27
N SER A 47 -5.40 4.39 -17.45
CA SER A 47 -4.47 4.87 -16.43
C SER A 47 -5.24 5.40 -15.23
N ALA A 48 -4.79 5.03 -14.02
CA ALA A 48 -5.45 5.32 -12.74
C ALA A 48 -5.68 6.80 -12.44
N THR A 49 -4.88 7.68 -13.06
CA THR A 49 -4.86 9.11 -12.78
C THR A 49 -6.13 9.78 -13.33
N GLY A 50 -7.23 9.68 -12.59
CA GLY A 50 -8.48 10.37 -12.90
C GLY A 50 -9.77 9.58 -12.71
N SER A 51 -9.71 8.27 -12.44
CA SER A 51 -10.92 7.47 -12.16
C SER A 51 -10.98 7.02 -10.72
N ALA A 52 -12.03 7.41 -10.01
CA ALA A 52 -12.27 6.96 -8.63
C ALA A 52 -12.67 5.48 -8.56
N SER A 53 -13.30 4.94 -9.61
CA SER A 53 -13.69 3.52 -9.70
C SER A 53 -13.25 2.93 -11.03
N LEU A 54 -12.77 1.69 -11.03
CA LEU A 54 -12.37 1.00 -12.25
C LEU A 54 -13.47 0.04 -12.73
N PRO A 55 -13.52 -0.26 -14.04
CA PRO A 55 -14.34 -1.35 -14.55
C PRO A 55 -14.03 -2.68 -13.86
N ALA A 56 -15.04 -3.53 -13.68
CA ALA A 56 -14.85 -4.85 -13.11
C ALA A 56 -13.85 -5.68 -13.93
N GLY A 57 -12.99 -6.43 -13.23
CA GLY A 57 -11.93 -7.22 -13.82
C GLY A 57 -10.72 -6.41 -14.31
N THR A 58 -10.60 -5.15 -13.90
CA THR A 58 -9.47 -4.30 -14.32
C THR A 58 -8.70 -3.72 -13.14
N LEU A 59 -7.40 -3.54 -13.37
CA LEU A 59 -6.49 -2.75 -12.54
C LEU A 59 -5.97 -1.58 -13.38
N PRO A 60 -5.50 -0.49 -12.76
CA PRO A 60 -5.00 0.62 -13.54
C PRO A 60 -3.72 0.25 -14.27
N TYR A 61 -3.63 0.57 -15.56
CA TYR A 61 -2.43 0.27 -16.35
C TYR A 61 -1.26 1.20 -15.98
N GLY A 62 -1.53 2.50 -15.91
CA GLY A 62 -0.56 3.49 -15.45
C GLY A 62 -0.19 3.32 -13.97
N GLY A 63 1.07 3.61 -13.66
CA GLY A 63 1.69 3.43 -12.36
C GLY A 63 2.47 2.12 -12.25
N ILE A 64 3.50 2.14 -11.40
CA ILE A 64 4.34 0.99 -11.06
C ILE A 64 3.81 0.38 -9.76
N LYS A 65 3.43 -0.90 -9.77
CA LYS A 65 2.75 -1.54 -8.63
C LYS A 65 3.81 -2.12 -7.71
N ASN A 66 3.79 -1.71 -6.46
CA ASN A 66 4.83 -2.09 -5.49
C ASN A 66 4.30 -3.02 -4.38
N GLY A 67 3.00 -3.31 -4.33
CA GLY A 67 2.48 -4.24 -3.33
C GLY A 67 1.01 -4.60 -3.46
N LEU A 68 0.65 -5.73 -2.83
CA LEU A 68 -0.71 -6.24 -2.67
C LEU A 68 -0.86 -6.77 -1.25
N SER A 69 -1.95 -6.39 -0.57
CA SER A 69 -2.27 -6.84 0.78
C SER A 69 -3.77 -7.10 0.93
N PHE A 70 -4.15 -8.14 1.67
CA PHE A 70 -5.54 -8.45 2.00
C PHE A 70 -5.67 -8.66 3.51
N VAL A 71 -6.60 -7.95 4.14
CA VAL A 71 -6.90 -8.11 5.58
C VAL A 71 -7.93 -9.23 5.81
N ASN A 72 -8.74 -9.53 4.80
CA ASN A 72 -9.69 -10.64 4.78
C ASN A 72 -9.96 -11.10 3.34
N THR A 73 -10.90 -12.03 3.14
CA THR A 73 -11.18 -12.60 1.81
C THR A 73 -11.79 -11.65 0.79
N SER A 74 -12.31 -10.50 1.24
CA SER A 74 -12.99 -9.53 0.38
C SER A 74 -12.25 -8.19 0.32
N THR A 75 -11.63 -7.76 1.41
CA THR A 75 -11.00 -6.44 1.51
C THR A 75 -9.48 -6.53 1.37
N GLY A 76 -8.96 -5.79 0.39
CA GLY A 76 -7.54 -5.69 0.12
C GLY A 76 -7.15 -4.40 -0.59
N TRP A 77 -5.86 -4.16 -0.70
CA TRP A 77 -5.27 -2.97 -1.30
C TRP A 77 -4.17 -3.35 -2.28
N ILE A 78 -4.06 -2.57 -3.34
CA ILE A 78 -2.91 -2.52 -4.22
C ILE A 78 -2.33 -1.11 -4.14
N THR A 79 -1.01 -1.04 -4.03
CA THR A 79 -0.25 0.22 -3.92
C THR A 79 0.74 0.33 -5.06
N GLY A 80 1.23 1.54 -5.26
CA GLY A 80 2.17 1.80 -6.34
C GLY A 80 2.66 3.24 -6.34
N TYR A 81 3.30 3.57 -7.45
CA TYR A 81 3.90 4.88 -7.69
C TYR A 81 3.51 5.40 -9.07
N VAL A 82 3.20 6.70 -9.11
CA VAL A 82 3.08 7.49 -10.33
C VAL A 82 3.74 8.84 -10.07
N PRO A 83 4.40 9.47 -11.06
CA PRO A 83 5.00 10.79 -10.88
C PRO A 83 3.91 11.89 -10.97
N ALA A 84 2.84 11.75 -10.18
CA ALA A 84 1.76 12.72 -10.07
C ALA A 84 1.79 13.33 -8.67
N VAL A 85 1.83 14.66 -8.63
CA VAL A 85 1.84 15.44 -7.39
C VAL A 85 0.49 15.30 -6.67
N ASN A 86 0.54 15.17 -5.34
CA ASN A 86 -0.66 15.10 -4.50
C ASN A 86 -1.61 13.96 -4.86
N TYR A 87 -1.07 12.85 -5.36
CA TYR A 87 -1.84 11.67 -5.74
C TYR A 87 -1.22 10.39 -5.15
N PRO A 88 -1.69 9.94 -3.98
CA PRO A 88 -1.35 8.63 -3.46
C PRO A 88 -1.93 7.53 -4.37
N TRP A 89 -1.06 6.73 -4.98
CA TRP A 89 -1.50 5.63 -5.84
C TRP A 89 -1.82 4.41 -4.96
N ILE A 90 -3.08 4.33 -4.55
CA ILE A 90 -3.62 3.21 -3.76
C ILE A 90 -5.07 2.95 -4.19
N PHE A 91 -5.39 1.68 -4.37
CA PHE A 91 -6.74 1.24 -4.67
C PHE A 91 -7.15 0.16 -3.67
N VAL A 92 -8.40 0.21 -3.23
CA VAL A 92 -9.04 -0.75 -2.34
C VAL A 92 -10.04 -1.59 -3.13
N THR A 93 -10.14 -2.86 -2.78
CA THR A 93 -11.22 -3.75 -3.19
C THR A 93 -12.02 -4.17 -1.97
N HIS A 94 -13.32 -4.43 -2.16
CA HIS A 94 -14.20 -5.03 -1.16
C HIS A 94 -14.89 -6.30 -1.67
N ASP A 95 -14.44 -6.85 -2.80
CA ASP A 95 -14.98 -8.06 -3.41
C ASP A 95 -13.90 -9.09 -3.77
N GLY A 96 -12.73 -9.02 -3.12
CA GLY A 96 -11.66 -10.01 -3.31
C GLY A 96 -10.73 -9.68 -4.48
N GLY A 97 -10.85 -8.49 -5.06
CA GLY A 97 -10.00 -8.00 -6.15
C GLY A 97 -10.66 -8.03 -7.52
N HIS A 98 -11.99 -8.17 -7.59
CA HIS A 98 -12.76 -8.10 -8.83
C HIS A 98 -13.09 -6.66 -9.23
N THR A 99 -13.29 -5.77 -8.26
CA THR A 99 -13.42 -4.33 -8.47
C THR A 99 -12.46 -3.58 -7.56
N TRP A 100 -11.98 -2.45 -8.07
CA TRP A 100 -10.98 -1.61 -7.42
C TRP A 100 -11.43 -0.15 -7.47
N VAL A 101 -11.34 0.53 -6.33
CA VAL A 101 -11.73 1.92 -6.12
C VAL A 101 -10.53 2.66 -5.54
N HIS A 102 -10.27 3.87 -6.01
CA HIS A 102 -9.20 4.70 -5.47
C HIS A 102 -9.46 5.00 -3.99
N GLN A 103 -8.47 4.78 -3.13
CA GLN A 103 -8.56 5.02 -1.69
C GLN A 103 -8.01 6.41 -1.38
N GLU A 104 -8.87 7.31 -0.92
CA GLU A 104 -8.40 8.58 -0.38
C GLU A 104 -7.63 8.35 0.93
N LEU A 105 -6.50 9.06 1.08
CA LEU A 105 -5.72 9.11 2.30
C LEU A 105 -5.79 10.52 2.90
N PRO A 106 -5.74 10.66 4.24
CA PRO A 106 -5.79 11.94 4.93
C PRO A 106 -4.45 12.69 4.82
N VAL A 107 -3.97 12.92 3.59
CA VAL A 107 -2.73 13.67 3.35
C VAL A 107 -2.93 15.11 3.86
N PRO A 108 -2.11 15.59 4.80
CA PRO A 108 -2.28 16.95 5.34
C PRO A 108 -2.04 18.04 4.30
N LYS A 109 -3.09 18.56 3.68
CA LYS A 109 -2.99 19.58 2.62
C LYS A 109 -2.36 20.90 3.10
N ASN A 110 -2.37 21.15 4.41
CA ASN A 110 -1.86 22.36 5.05
C ASN A 110 -0.34 22.36 5.29
N ILE A 111 0.32 21.21 5.13
CA ILE A 111 1.78 21.14 5.16
C ILE A 111 2.23 21.33 3.71
N ALA A 112 2.72 22.54 3.40
CA ALA A 112 3.03 23.02 2.05
C ALA A 112 3.87 22.04 1.20
N HIS A 113 4.63 21.17 1.85
CA HIS A 113 5.44 20.14 1.23
C HIS A 113 4.63 19.00 0.58
N TYR A 114 3.52 18.54 1.20
CA TYR A 114 2.70 17.44 0.66
C TYR A 114 2.00 17.81 -0.65
N ALA A 115 1.66 19.09 -0.82
CA ALA A 115 1.07 19.61 -2.04
C ALA A 115 2.01 19.57 -3.25
N SER A 116 3.30 19.27 -3.06
CA SER A 116 4.34 19.20 -4.09
C SER A 116 5.02 17.83 -4.20
N MET A 117 4.55 16.82 -3.45
CA MET A 117 5.18 15.50 -3.40
C MET A 117 4.49 14.48 -4.31
N THR A 118 5.28 13.55 -4.81
CA THR A 118 4.82 12.25 -5.30
C THR A 118 4.81 11.23 -4.17
N PHE A 119 3.98 10.19 -4.29
CA PHE A 119 3.80 9.17 -3.26
C PHE A 119 4.38 7.82 -3.71
N ASP A 120 5.22 7.20 -2.88
CA ASP A 120 5.69 5.82 -2.98
C ASP A 120 5.26 5.02 -1.74
N LEU A 121 4.07 4.44 -1.83
CA LEU A 121 3.39 3.74 -0.74
C LEU A 121 3.82 2.27 -0.65
N THR A 122 4.22 1.77 0.52
CA THR A 122 4.25 0.32 0.74
C THR A 122 2.84 -0.24 0.74
N PRO A 123 2.63 -1.55 0.48
CA PRO A 123 1.34 -2.16 0.77
C PRO A 123 0.99 -2.03 2.27
N PRO A 124 -0.29 -1.87 2.65
CA PRO A 124 -0.65 -1.83 4.05
C PRO A 124 -0.32 -3.13 4.78
N ALA A 125 0.25 -3.01 5.98
CA ALA A 125 0.47 -4.12 6.89
C ALA A 125 -0.58 -4.12 8.00
N PHE A 126 -1.16 -5.28 8.29
CA PHE A 126 -2.15 -5.47 9.35
C PHE A 126 -1.60 -6.39 10.44
N PHE A 127 -1.65 -5.92 11.69
CA PHE A 127 -1.16 -6.65 12.87
C PHE A 127 -2.30 -7.37 13.60
N THR A 128 -3.53 -6.90 13.39
CA THR A 128 -4.78 -7.54 13.78
C THR A 128 -5.79 -7.42 12.61
N SER A 129 -7.02 -7.91 12.76
CA SER A 129 -8.09 -7.66 11.76
C SER A 129 -8.53 -6.20 11.67
N LYS A 130 -8.03 -5.33 12.56
CA LYS A 130 -8.43 -3.93 12.69
C LYS A 130 -7.27 -2.96 12.58
N ASP A 131 -6.15 -3.29 13.20
CA ASP A 131 -5.01 -2.40 13.38
C ASP A 131 -4.00 -2.61 12.26
N GLY A 132 -3.72 -1.53 11.53
CA GLY A 132 -2.81 -1.57 10.40
C GLY A 132 -2.08 -0.25 10.18
N ILE A 133 -1.00 -0.34 9.42
CA ILE A 133 -0.15 0.78 9.03
C ILE A 133 0.07 0.76 7.51
N LEU A 134 0.09 1.95 6.93
CA LEU A 134 0.50 2.21 5.56
C LEU A 134 1.67 3.18 5.61
N VAL A 135 2.77 2.84 4.94
CA VAL A 135 4.00 3.62 4.97
C VAL A 135 4.17 4.30 3.63
N GLU A 136 4.34 5.61 3.66
CA GLU A 136 4.70 6.42 2.50
C GLU A 136 6.17 6.77 2.61
N ARG A 137 6.96 6.38 1.60
CA ARG A 137 8.35 6.78 1.49
C ARG A 137 8.43 8.04 0.65
N ILE A 138 8.95 9.11 1.25
CA ILE A 138 9.17 10.35 0.52
C ILE A 138 10.27 10.14 -0.53
N ALA A 139 9.86 9.91 -1.78
CA ALA A 139 10.75 9.80 -2.93
C ALA A 139 11.10 11.21 -3.45
N ASP A 140 12.38 11.59 -3.33
CA ASP A 140 13.06 12.72 -3.97
C ASP A 140 12.31 14.08 -4.05
N VAL A 141 12.69 14.99 -3.14
CA VAL A 141 12.53 16.45 -3.28
C VAL A 141 13.95 17.05 -3.30
N PRO A 142 14.25 18.20 -3.96
CA PRO A 142 15.62 18.64 -4.22
C PRO A 142 16.52 18.56 -2.97
N ARG A 143 17.68 17.90 -3.14
CA ARG A 143 18.70 17.71 -2.10
C ARG A 143 19.00 19.05 -1.39
N GLY A 144 18.58 19.19 -0.14
CA GLY A 144 18.87 20.41 0.62
C GLY A 144 18.12 20.60 1.94
N ILE A 145 16.97 19.93 2.15
CA ILE A 145 16.21 20.03 3.40
C ILE A 145 16.09 18.64 4.04
N ALA A 146 16.47 18.55 5.32
CA ALA A 146 16.29 17.33 6.11
C ALA A 146 14.81 17.14 6.42
N HIS A 147 14.18 16.14 5.82
CA HIS A 147 12.79 15.77 6.05
C HIS A 147 12.69 14.40 6.72
N PRO A 148 11.62 14.10 7.47
CA PRO A 148 11.38 12.72 7.90
C PRO A 148 11.30 11.83 6.66
N ALA A 149 12.01 10.71 6.64
CA ALA A 149 12.03 9.84 5.45
C ALA A 149 10.68 9.14 5.18
N TYR A 150 9.73 9.27 6.12
CA TYR A 150 8.45 8.57 6.11
C TYR A 150 7.28 9.47 6.49
N VAL A 151 6.14 9.16 5.89
CA VAL A 151 4.82 9.46 6.42
C VAL A 151 4.14 8.15 6.74
N PHE A 152 3.38 8.12 7.83
CA PHE A 152 2.64 6.95 8.25
C PHE A 152 1.15 7.28 8.28
N PHE A 153 0.36 6.34 7.76
CA PHE A 153 -1.08 6.32 7.96
C PHE A 153 -1.45 5.10 8.78
N PHE A 154 -2.41 5.26 9.67
CA PHE A 154 -2.83 4.24 10.61
C PHE A 154 -4.32 3.97 10.43
N THR A 155 -4.73 2.73 10.69
CA THR A 155 -6.13 2.33 10.75
C THR A 155 -6.37 1.48 11.98
N GLN A 156 -7.59 1.57 12.53
CA GLN A 156 -8.09 0.74 13.63
C GLN A 156 -9.44 0.10 13.32
N ASP A 157 -9.88 0.18 12.05
CA ASP A 157 -11.16 -0.32 11.58
C ASP A 157 -11.02 -1.27 10.38
N GLY A 158 -9.84 -1.84 10.20
CA GLY A 158 -9.53 -2.76 9.11
C GLY A 158 -9.34 -2.04 7.78
N GLY A 159 -8.80 -0.81 7.81
CA GLY A 159 -8.49 0.00 6.63
C GLY A 159 -9.68 0.67 5.98
N ARG A 160 -10.85 0.75 6.65
CA ARG A 160 -11.99 1.50 6.15
C ARG A 160 -11.72 3.01 6.22
N THR A 161 -11.08 3.43 7.30
CA THR A 161 -10.57 4.79 7.46
C THR A 161 -9.09 4.76 7.84
N TRP A 162 -8.38 5.79 7.37
CA TRP A 162 -6.97 6.02 7.66
C TRP A 162 -6.82 7.38 8.33
N VAL A 163 -5.88 7.48 9.27
CA VAL A 163 -5.49 8.71 9.97
C VAL A 163 -3.97 8.89 9.89
N ASP A 164 -3.47 10.12 9.93
CA ASP A 164 -2.03 10.45 9.82
C ASP A 164 -1.29 10.50 11.18
N GLN A 165 -1.99 10.16 12.26
CA GLN A 165 -1.45 10.09 13.62
C GLN A 165 -1.76 8.73 14.24
N PRO A 166 -0.81 8.11 14.97
CA PRO A 166 -1.06 6.86 15.66
C PRO A 166 -2.06 7.06 16.81
N SER A 167 -2.83 6.01 17.09
CA SER A 167 -3.65 5.94 18.31
C SER A 167 -2.80 5.48 19.50
N SER A 168 -3.36 5.51 20.72
CA SER A 168 -2.72 4.89 21.88
C SER A 168 -2.63 3.36 21.81
N ALA A 169 -3.31 2.71 20.86
CA ALA A 169 -3.29 1.25 20.73
C ALA A 169 -2.18 0.75 19.79
N LEU A 170 -1.57 1.64 19.00
CA LEU A 170 -0.52 1.34 18.05
C LEU A 170 0.65 2.28 18.26
N GLU A 171 1.75 1.75 18.79
CA GLU A 171 2.95 2.53 19.09
C GLU A 171 4.00 2.34 18.00
N LEU A 172 4.39 3.43 17.34
CA LEU A 172 5.50 3.44 16.37
C LEU A 172 6.80 3.84 17.06
N SER A 173 7.85 3.05 16.86
CA SER A 173 9.18 3.28 17.44
C SER A 173 10.30 3.12 16.42
N PHE A 174 11.38 3.87 16.61
CA PHE A 174 12.57 3.84 15.75
C PHE A 174 13.79 3.43 16.59
N PRO A 175 14.79 2.76 15.99
CA PRO A 175 16.05 2.48 16.67
C PRO A 175 16.71 3.75 17.19
N ALA A 176 17.28 3.71 18.40
CA ALA A 176 18.00 4.85 18.96
C ALA A 176 19.19 5.31 18.08
N SER A 177 19.73 4.41 17.26
CA SER A 177 20.78 4.68 16.28
C SER A 177 20.29 5.47 15.05
N ASP A 178 18.99 5.61 14.84
CA ASP A 178 18.38 6.37 13.74
C ASP A 178 17.48 7.52 14.24
N PRO A 179 18.05 8.52 14.95
CA PRO A 179 17.27 9.64 15.48
C PRO A 179 16.66 10.51 14.37
N LYS A 180 17.18 10.41 13.14
CA LYS A 180 16.69 11.15 11.97
C LYS A 180 15.59 10.40 11.21
N ARG A 181 15.25 9.15 11.61
CA ARG A 181 14.24 8.30 10.95
C ARG A 181 14.50 8.16 9.45
N SER A 182 15.78 7.99 9.11
CA SER A 182 16.29 7.94 7.74
C SER A 182 16.64 6.53 7.29
N GLY A 183 16.74 5.61 8.23
CA GLY A 183 16.97 4.19 8.00
C GLY A 183 15.71 3.46 7.59
N GLN A 184 15.89 2.20 7.19
CA GLN A 184 14.82 1.33 6.68
C GLN A 184 14.08 0.59 7.80
N SER A 185 14.52 0.76 9.05
CA SER A 185 14.10 -0.07 10.18
C SER A 185 13.31 0.72 11.20
N PHE A 186 12.15 0.19 11.58
CA PHE A 186 11.30 0.70 12.65
C PHE A 186 10.39 -0.42 13.15
N SER A 187 9.70 -0.19 14.26
CA SER A 187 8.87 -1.20 14.90
C SER A 187 7.50 -0.65 15.27
N VAL A 188 6.50 -1.51 15.23
CA VAL A 188 5.13 -1.20 15.64
C VAL A 188 4.74 -2.15 16.77
N THR A 189 4.27 -1.61 17.89
CA THR A 189 3.72 -2.40 19.00
C THR A 189 2.21 -2.24 19.04
N VAL A 190 1.49 -3.37 18.99
CA VAL A 190 0.02 -3.41 19.11
C VAL A 190 -0.34 -4.46 20.16
N ASN A 191 -1.13 -4.08 21.16
CA ASN A 191 -1.55 -4.97 22.26
C ASN A 191 -0.39 -5.71 22.94
N GLY A 192 0.76 -5.03 23.12
CA GLY A 192 1.96 -5.59 23.74
C GLY A 192 2.79 -6.53 22.87
N ILE A 193 2.42 -6.73 21.59
CA ILE A 193 3.19 -7.49 20.62
C ILE A 193 3.90 -6.51 19.69
N THR A 194 5.23 -6.60 19.64
CA THR A 194 6.06 -5.79 18.75
C THR A 194 6.30 -6.52 17.44
N TRP A 195 6.30 -5.75 16.35
CA TRP A 195 6.68 -6.18 15.01
C TRP A 195 7.75 -5.24 14.49
N HIS A 196 8.72 -5.78 13.78
CA HIS A 196 9.88 -5.08 13.26
C HIS A 196 9.90 -5.16 11.74
N THR A 197 10.26 -4.06 11.08
CA THR A 197 10.64 -4.03 9.67
C THR A 197 12.09 -3.60 9.54
N VAL A 198 12.75 -4.05 8.48
CA VAL A 198 14.10 -3.62 8.09
C VAL A 198 14.17 -3.15 6.64
N ASP A 199 13.02 -3.06 5.98
CA ASP A 199 12.88 -2.80 4.54
C ASP A 199 11.77 -1.78 4.28
N HIS A 200 11.75 -0.68 5.04
CA HIS A 200 10.79 0.42 4.87
C HIS A 200 9.31 0.07 5.14
N GLY A 201 9.02 -1.10 5.73
CA GLY A 201 7.66 -1.55 5.99
C GLY A 201 7.07 -2.47 4.91
N TYR A 202 7.88 -2.93 3.94
CA TYR A 202 7.45 -3.95 2.97
C TYR A 202 7.22 -5.31 3.65
N THR A 203 8.08 -5.67 4.60
CA THR A 203 7.95 -6.91 5.39
C THR A 203 8.09 -6.65 6.88
N TRP A 204 7.44 -7.52 7.67
CA TRP A 204 7.35 -7.41 9.12
C TRP A 204 7.56 -8.76 9.79
N THR A 205 8.34 -8.76 10.86
CA THR A 205 8.59 -9.94 11.71
C THR A 205 8.23 -9.62 13.16
N LYS A 206 7.65 -10.57 13.89
CA LYS A 206 7.49 -10.45 15.35
C LYS A 206 8.83 -10.52 16.06
#